data_AF-A0A8T4U0T1-F1
#
_entry.id   AF-A0A8T4U0T1-F1
#
_cell.length_a   1.000
_cell.length_b   1.000
_cell.length_c   1.000
_cell.angle_alpha   90.00
_cell.angle_beta   90.00
_cell.angle_gamma   90.00
#
_symmetry.space_group_name_H-M   'P 1'
#
loop_
_entity.id
_entity.type
_entity.pdbx_description
1 polymer ?
#
loop_
_entity_poly.entity_id
_entity_poly.type
_entity_poly.pdbx_seq_one_letter_code
_entity_poly.pdbx_strand_id
1 'polypeptide(L)'
;MVQYLEGVLQVAAIFLSVVAGIFAASLFKVSHETEHLKPWRLLIVALILFAIEETLGALVAFKIILPTFLTHIVPTAILISLIFALSAQIKHHTRKHDEF
;
A
#
# COMPACT_ATOMS: atom_id res chain seq x y z
N MET A 1 -16.06 19.96 16.75
CA MET A 1 -16.12 19.62 15.31
C MET A 1 -14.83 18.95 14.85
N VAL A 2 -13.66 19.57 15.08
CA VAL A 2 -12.33 18.99 14.74
C VAL A 2 -12.11 17.61 15.36
N GLN A 3 -12.45 17.42 16.62
CA GLN A 3 -12.25 16.17 17.35
C GLN A 3 -13.13 14.99 16.86
N TYR A 4 -14.33 15.28 16.35
CA TYR A 4 -15.19 14.26 15.73
C TYR A 4 -14.62 13.83 14.37
N LEU A 5 -14.15 14.80 13.58
CA LEU A 5 -13.49 14.53 12.30
C LEU A 5 -12.22 13.69 12.49
N GLU A 6 -11.41 13.99 13.50
CA GLU A 6 -10.24 13.18 13.88
C GLU A 6 -10.60 11.74 14.24
N GLY A 7 -11.65 11.55 15.05
CA GLY A 7 -12.11 10.21 15.41
C GLY A 7 -12.62 9.40 14.22
N VAL A 8 -13.35 10.03 13.29
CA VAL A 8 -13.80 9.39 12.05
C VAL A 8 -12.61 9.02 11.16
N LEU A 9 -11.61 9.91 11.04
CA LEU A 9 -10.39 9.64 10.28
C LEU A 9 -9.62 8.44 10.84
N GLN A 10 -9.52 8.33 12.17
CA GLN A 10 -8.85 7.22 12.84
C GLN A 10 -9.54 5.88 12.57
N VAL A 11 -10.86 5.83 12.70
CA VAL A 11 -11.64 4.62 12.41
C VAL A 11 -11.48 4.22 10.94
N ALA A 12 -11.49 5.20 10.03
CA ALA A 12 -11.27 4.96 8.61
C ALA A 12 -9.87 4.40 8.33
N ALA A 13 -8.82 4.93 8.97
CA ALA A 13 -7.44 4.48 8.81
C ALA A 13 -7.25 3.02 9.28
N ILE A 14 -7.82 2.68 10.44
CA ILE A 14 -7.80 1.29 10.95
C ILE A 14 -8.52 0.36 9.96
N PHE A 15 -9.71 0.76 9.49
CA PHE A 15 -10.45 -0.03 8.51
C PHE A 15 -9.67 -0.22 7.20
N LEU A 16 -9.05 0.84 6.67
CA LEU A 16 -8.23 0.81 5.46
C LEU A 16 -7.02 -0.12 5.62
N SER A 17 -6.34 -0.10 6.77
CA SER A 17 -5.20 -0.99 7.02
C SER A 17 -5.59 -2.47 7.01
N VAL A 18 -6.76 -2.82 7.57
CA VAL A 18 -7.30 -4.20 7.53
C VAL A 18 -7.60 -4.61 6.10
N VAL A 19 -8.29 -3.76 5.34
CA VAL A 19 -8.62 -4.02 3.93
C VAL A 19 -7.35 -4.17 3.09
N ALA A 20 -6.36 -3.30 3.27
CA ALA A 20 -5.07 -3.39 2.60
C ALA A 20 -4.33 -4.70 2.94
N GLY A 21 -4.39 -5.14 4.21
CA GLY A 21 -3.85 -6.42 4.65
C GLY A 21 -4.51 -7.62 3.95
N ILE A 22 -5.85 -7.60 3.82
CA ILE A 22 -6.61 -8.63 3.09
C ILE A 22 -6.19 -8.67 1.62
N PHE A 23 -6.08 -7.51 0.97
CA PHE A 23 -5.61 -7.43 -0.41
C PHE A 23 -4.19 -7.98 -0.55
N ALA A 24 -3.27 -7.58 0.32
CA ALA A 24 -1.90 -8.07 0.32
C ALA A 24 -1.84 -9.61 0.48
N ALA A 25 -2.60 -10.18 1.41
CA ALA A 25 -2.66 -11.62 1.63
C ALA A 25 -3.25 -12.37 0.42
N SER A 26 -4.33 -11.84 -0.17
CA SER A 26 -4.96 -12.44 -1.36
C SER A 26 -4.00 -12.46 -2.55
N LEU A 27 -3.21 -11.41 -2.71
CA LEU A 27 -2.25 -11.28 -3.80
C LEU A 27 -0.98 -12.08 -3.57
N PHE A 28 -0.55 -12.22 -2.31
CA PHE A 28 0.55 -13.10 -1.98
C PHE A 28 0.25 -14.56 -2.35
N LYS A 29 -0.99 -15.01 -2.11
CA LYS A 29 -1.45 -16.34 -2.51
C LYS A 29 -1.37 -16.56 -4.02
N VAL A 30 -1.89 -15.62 -4.81
CA VAL A 30 -1.90 -15.71 -6.29
C VAL A 30 -0.51 -15.51 -6.91
N SER A 31 0.31 -14.64 -6.31
CA SER A 31 1.68 -14.36 -6.74
C SER A 31 2.62 -15.57 -6.63
N HIS A 32 2.34 -16.52 -5.74
CA HIS A 32 3.21 -17.68 -5.53
C HIS A 32 3.02 -18.78 -6.58
N GLU A 33 1.83 -18.87 -7.19
CA GLU A 33 1.47 -19.92 -8.15
C GLU A 33 1.83 -19.58 -9.61
N THR A 34 2.14 -18.32 -9.94
CA THR A 34 2.32 -17.89 -11.33
C THR A 34 3.57 -17.03 -11.54
N GLU A 35 4.56 -17.59 -12.24
CA GLU A 35 5.88 -16.97 -12.49
C GLU A 35 5.81 -15.64 -13.28
N HIS A 36 4.71 -15.43 -14.03
CA HIS A 36 4.43 -14.19 -14.78
C HIS A 36 4.02 -13.00 -13.90
N LEU A 37 3.73 -13.19 -12.60
CA LEU A 37 3.28 -12.12 -11.71
C LEU A 37 4.41 -11.46 -10.90
N LYS A 38 5.66 -11.48 -11.38
CA LYS A 38 6.77 -10.71 -10.77
C LYS A 38 6.42 -9.23 -10.44
N PRO A 39 5.62 -8.49 -11.24
CA PRO A 39 5.20 -7.13 -10.89
C PRO A 39 4.33 -7.04 -9.62
N TRP A 40 3.55 -8.08 -9.31
CA TRP A 40 2.64 -8.11 -8.15
C TRP A 40 3.39 -8.25 -6.82
N ARG A 41 4.62 -8.77 -6.82
CA ARG A 41 5.49 -8.72 -5.62
C ARG A 41 5.77 -7.29 -5.16
N LEU A 42 5.95 -6.35 -6.08
CA LEU A 42 6.16 -4.94 -5.72
C LEU A 42 4.89 -4.31 -5.18
N LEU A 43 3.72 -4.69 -5.70
CA LEU A 43 2.45 -4.24 -5.18
C LEU A 43 2.22 -4.74 -3.74
N ILE A 44 2.58 -5.99 -3.45
CA ILE A 44 2.52 -6.55 -2.09
C ILE A 44 3.42 -5.76 -1.13
N VAL A 45 4.65 -5.44 -1.54
CA VAL A 45 5.57 -4.62 -0.74
C VAL A 45 4.98 -3.22 -0.50
N ALA A 46 4.37 -2.60 -1.52
CA ALA A 46 3.70 -1.32 -1.39
C ALA A 46 2.50 -1.38 -0.42
N LEU A 47 1.70 -2.45 -0.47
CA LEU A 47 0.57 -2.66 0.44
C LEU A 47 1.02 -2.88 1.90
N ILE A 48 2.13 -3.57 2.11
CA ILE A 48 2.71 -3.75 3.45
C ILE A 48 3.20 -2.39 3.99
N LEU A 49 3.93 -1.63 3.18
CA LEU A 49 4.38 -0.28 3.55
C LEU A 49 3.18 0.64 3.85
N PHE A 50 2.11 0.54 3.06
CA PHE A 50 0.87 1.27 3.30
C PHE A 50 0.21 0.89 4.62
N ALA A 51 0.11 -0.40 4.96
CA ALA A 51 -0.43 -0.83 6.24
C ALA A 51 0.41 -0.33 7.44
N ILE A 52 1.74 -0.29 7.30
CA ILE A 52 2.64 0.28 8.31
C ILE A 52 2.38 1.78 8.46
N GLU A 53 2.24 2.50 7.35
CA GLU A 53 1.98 3.95 7.38
C GLU A 53 0.63 4.28 8.03
N GLU A 54 -0.43 3.55 7.70
CA GLU A 54 -1.75 3.74 8.33
C GLU A 54 -1.69 3.45 9.84
N THR A 55 -0.88 2.46 10.26
CA THR A 55 -0.66 2.16 11.67
C THR A 55 0.08 3.31 12.37
N LEU A 56 1.13 3.85 11.76
CA LEU A 56 1.87 5.01 12.27
C LEU A 56 0.99 6.27 12.31
N GLY A 57 0.21 6.50 11.27
CA GLY A 57 -0.76 7.59 11.20
C GLY A 57 -1.80 7.50 12.31
N ALA A 58 -2.33 6.31 12.57
CA ALA A 58 -3.23 6.07 13.70
C ALA A 58 -2.54 6.37 15.05
N LEU A 59 -1.32 5.87 15.26
CA LEU A 59 -0.53 6.12 16.49
C LEU A 59 -0.24 7.61 16.72
N VAL A 60 0.09 8.37 15.67
CA VAL A 60 0.25 9.84 15.72
C VAL A 60 -1.08 10.50 16.05
N ALA A 61 -2.18 10.06 15.44
CA ALA A 61 -3.51 10.62 15.69
C ALA A 61 -3.98 10.38 17.14
N PHE A 62 -3.61 9.25 17.76
CA PHE A 62 -3.84 9.00 19.19
C PHE A 62 -2.87 9.75 20.12
N LYS A 63 -1.97 10.57 19.56
CA LYS A 63 -0.90 11.30 20.27
C LYS A 63 0.01 10.38 21.10
N ILE A 64 0.14 9.12 20.69
CA ILE A 64 1.04 8.14 21.32
C ILE A 64 2.49 8.41 20.91
N ILE A 65 2.69 8.87 19.66
CA ILE A 65 3.99 9.24 19.09
C ILE A 65 3.89 10.64 18.45
N LEU A 66 5.00 11.39 18.44
CA LEU A 66 5.04 12.70 17.80
C LEU A 66 5.09 12.56 16.27
N PRO A 67 4.49 13.51 15.53
CA PRO A 67 4.62 13.57 14.08
C PRO A 67 6.11 13.71 13.73
N THR A 68 6.61 12.68 13.04
CA THR A 68 8.03 12.55 12.67
C THR A 68 8.13 12.54 11.16
N PHE A 69 9.25 12.98 10.60
CA PHE A 69 9.51 12.97 9.15
C PHE A 69 9.21 11.63 8.44
N LEU A 70 9.16 10.51 9.17
CA LEU A 70 8.74 9.21 8.67
C LEU A 70 7.37 9.22 8.00
N THR A 71 6.38 9.98 8.50
CA THR A 71 5.02 10.06 7.93
C THR A 71 4.95 10.75 6.56
N HIS A 72 6.08 11.26 6.05
CA HIS A 72 6.17 11.82 4.71
C HIS A 72 7.03 10.96 3.78
N ILE A 73 8.03 10.27 4.33
CA ILE A 73 8.94 9.41 3.57
C ILE A 73 8.26 8.10 3.17
N VAL A 74 7.45 7.52 4.06
CA VAL A 74 6.79 6.24 3.77
C VAL A 74 5.72 6.39 2.67
N PRO A 75 4.84 7.41 2.65
CA PRO A 75 3.92 7.65 1.53
C PRO A 75 4.63 7.84 0.19
N THR A 76 5.76 8.56 0.17
CA THR A 76 6.54 8.73 -1.07
C THR A 76 7.16 7.43 -1.54
N ALA A 77 7.68 6.60 -0.64
CA ALA A 77 8.19 5.27 -0.98
C ALA A 77 7.09 4.33 -1.51
N ILE A 78 5.88 4.40 -0.95
CA ILE A 78 4.69 3.67 -1.45
C ILE A 78 4.35 4.14 -2.86
N LEU A 79 4.29 5.45 -3.08
CA LEU A 79 3.95 6.03 -4.39
C LEU A 79 4.95 5.60 -5.46
N ILE A 80 6.26 5.69 -5.17
CA ILE A 80 7.31 5.23 -6.09
C ILE A 80 7.17 3.73 -6.39
N SER A 81 6.89 2.91 -5.37
CA SER A 81 6.69 1.47 -5.53
C SER A 81 5.48 1.15 -6.41
N LEU A 82 4.37 1.89 -6.25
CA LEU A 82 3.16 1.74 -7.07
C LEU A 82 3.41 2.17 -8.51
N ILE A 83 4.08 3.30 -8.74
CA ILE A 83 4.46 3.76 -10.08
C ILE A 83 5.31 2.69 -10.79
N PHE A 84 6.29 2.11 -10.08
CA PHE A 84 7.14 1.08 -10.65
C PHE A 84 6.38 -0.22 -10.92
N ALA A 85 5.50 -0.64 -10.01
CA ALA A 85 4.66 -1.82 -10.18
C ALA A 85 3.74 -1.68 -11.40
N LEU A 86 3.06 -0.53 -11.56
CA LEU A 86 2.22 -0.23 -12.71
C LEU A 86 3.03 -0.14 -14.00
N SER A 87 4.18 0.54 -13.99
CA SER A 87 5.06 0.64 -15.16
C SER A 87 5.54 -0.75 -15.62
N ALA A 88 5.91 -1.62 -14.67
CA ALA A 88 6.30 -2.99 -14.95
C ALA A 88 5.14 -3.82 -15.51
N GLN A 89 3.93 -3.63 -14.99
CA GLN A 89 2.73 -4.32 -15.47
C GLN A 89 2.36 -3.89 -16.89
N ILE A 90 2.36 -2.57 -17.19
CA ILE A 90 2.08 -2.03 -18.52
C ILE A 90 3.09 -2.59 -19.53
N LYS A 91 4.39 -2.50 -19.23
CA LYS A 91 5.44 -3.04 -20.10
C LYS A 91 5.28 -4.53 -20.36
N HIS A 92 4.89 -5.30 -19.33
CA HIS A 92 4.63 -6.72 -19.48
C HIS A 92 3.42 -7.02 -20.38
N HIS A 93 2.34 -6.24 -20.26
CA HIS A 93 1.15 -6.41 -21.08
C HIS A 93 1.33 -5.95 -22.54
N THR A 94 1.99 -4.81 -22.79
CA THR A 94 2.26 -4.33 -24.15
C THR A 94 3.12 -5.32 -24.93
N ARG A 95 4.17 -5.88 -24.31
CA ARG A 95 5.05 -6.86 -24.97
C ARG A 95 4.31 -8.13 -25.42
N LYS A 96 3.25 -8.53 -24.71
CA LYS A 96 2.42 -9.69 -25.05
C LYS A 96 1.48 -9.44 -26.22
N HIS A 97 1.22 -8.17 -26.56
CA HIS A 97 0.36 -7.79 -27.69
C HIS A 97 1.13 -7.71 -29.01
N ASP A 98 2.45 -7.50 -28.97
CA ASP A 98 3.32 -7.42 -30.16
C ASP A 98 3.79 -8.81 -30.66
N GLU A 99 3.50 -9.88 -29.91
CA GLU A 99 3.86 -11.27 -30.24
C GLU A 99 2.72 -12.05 -30.97
N PHE A 100 1.62 -11.37 -31.31
CA PHE A 100 0.51 -11.89 -32.13
C PHE A 100 0.35 -11.07 -33.42
#